data_AF-A0A1F5IU49-F1
#
_entry.id   AF-A0A1F5IU49-F1
#
_cell.length_a   1.000
_cell.length_b   1.000
_cell.length_c   1.000
_cell.angle_alpha   90.00
_cell.angle_beta   90.00
_cell.angle_gamma   90.00
#
_symmetry.space_group_name_H-M   'P 1'
#
loop_
_entity.id
_entity.type
_entity.pdbx_description
1 polymer ?
#
loop_
_entity_poly.entity_id
_entity_poly.type
_entity_poly.pdbx_seq_one_letter_code
_entity_poly.pdbx_strand_id
1 'polypeptide(L)'
;MKKAVSCLLIAFVLFGCGKTTGLVQTEDQESLAKSSDLYYKLIMWKYYEKASQFVDPDKYKEFEAFVYANQKDLNITGYEIKEMVYITENEPGASQEEKEKEKETGECEIRVLFTYYKYPSVSEKSVMAEDTWIQKGNFWYISSDFDEGSFK
;
A
#
# COMPACT_ATOMS: atom_id res chain seq x y z
N MET A 1 15.23 36.29 -56.51
CA MET A 1 13.92 36.83 -56.09
C MET A 1 13.37 35.96 -54.96
N LYS A 2 13.12 36.57 -53.79
CA LYS A 2 11.92 36.40 -52.92
C LYS A 2 11.52 34.96 -52.51
N LYS A 3 11.35 34.55 -51.25
CA LYS A 3 11.30 35.20 -49.93
C LYS A 3 11.49 34.12 -48.86
N ALA A 4 12.09 34.51 -47.74
CA ALA A 4 12.05 33.78 -46.47
C ALA A 4 10.63 33.81 -45.86
N VAL A 5 10.24 32.71 -45.23
CA VAL A 5 9.17 32.58 -44.22
C VAL A 5 9.73 31.51 -43.27
N SER A 6 10.43 31.83 -42.18
CA SER A 6 10.00 32.50 -40.95
C SER A 6 8.66 31.95 -40.43
N CYS A 7 8.71 30.83 -39.72
CA CYS A 7 7.72 30.49 -38.71
C CYS A 7 8.45 30.31 -37.38
N LEU A 8 8.28 31.33 -36.56
CA LEU A 8 8.77 31.52 -35.22
C LEU A 8 8.08 30.53 -34.27
N LEU A 9 8.89 29.91 -33.41
CA LEU A 9 8.53 29.26 -32.15
C LEU A 9 7.68 30.18 -31.26
N ILE A 10 6.50 29.73 -30.80
CA ILE A 10 5.85 30.12 -29.53
C ILE A 10 5.05 28.88 -29.06
N ALA A 11 5.65 28.02 -28.23
CA ALA A 11 5.51 27.99 -26.77
C ALA A 11 4.23 27.28 -26.28
N PHE A 12 4.28 25.94 -26.24
CA PHE A 12 3.61 25.19 -25.16
C PHE A 12 4.61 25.01 -24.02
N VAL A 13 4.74 26.10 -23.27
CA VAL A 13 5.27 26.13 -21.91
C VAL A 13 4.14 25.65 -21.01
N LEU A 14 4.28 24.82 -19.98
CA LEU A 14 5.36 24.01 -19.41
C LEU A 14 4.74 23.36 -18.14
N PHE A 15 5.30 22.22 -17.70
CA PHE A 15 5.40 21.71 -16.32
C PHE A 15 4.12 21.36 -15.53
N GLY A 16 3.99 20.18 -14.90
CA GLY A 16 5.05 19.31 -14.37
C GLY A 16 4.79 17.83 -14.57
N CYS A 17 5.45 17.26 -15.58
CA CYS A 17 5.94 15.88 -15.49
C CYS A 17 7.22 15.98 -14.63
N GLY A 18 7.03 15.91 -13.32
CA GLY A 18 8.13 15.93 -12.36
C GLY A 18 8.98 14.68 -12.57
N LYS A 19 10.22 14.89 -13.02
CA LYS A 19 11.28 13.91 -12.90
C LYS A 19 11.42 13.56 -11.41
N THR A 20 11.09 12.34 -11.03
CA THR A 20 11.80 11.65 -9.95
C THR A 20 12.86 10.79 -10.65
N THR A 21 14.06 11.35 -10.81
CA THR A 21 15.27 10.80 -10.17
C THR A 21 15.17 9.30 -9.92
N GLY A 22 15.98 8.54 -10.67
CA GLY A 22 16.04 7.09 -10.60
C GLY A 22 16.06 6.58 -9.17
N LEU A 23 15.07 5.76 -8.85
CA LEU A 23 15.13 4.76 -7.81
C LEU A 23 15.00 3.45 -8.57
N VAL A 24 16.08 2.69 -8.62
CA VAL A 24 15.94 1.25 -8.88
C VAL A 24 15.04 0.77 -7.75
N GLN A 25 13.77 0.44 -8.05
CA GLN A 25 12.94 -0.28 -7.11
C GLN A 25 13.71 -1.54 -6.76
N THR A 26 14.04 -1.72 -5.47
CA THR A 26 14.65 -2.97 -5.04
C THR A 26 13.63 -4.09 -5.25
N GLU A 27 14.10 -5.31 -5.48
CA GLU A 27 13.24 -6.49 -5.67
C GLU A 27 12.22 -6.63 -4.53
N ASP A 28 12.61 -6.28 -3.30
CA ASP A 28 11.74 -6.24 -2.13
C ASP A 28 10.60 -5.23 -2.25
N GLN A 29 10.85 -4.04 -2.79
CA GLN A 29 9.81 -3.02 -2.98
C GLN A 29 8.77 -3.45 -4.00
N GLU A 30 9.21 -4.09 -5.08
CA GLU A 30 8.30 -4.64 -6.10
C GLU A 30 7.49 -5.82 -5.53
N SER A 31 8.12 -6.66 -4.71
CA SER A 31 7.46 -7.78 -4.02
C SER A 31 6.38 -7.30 -3.05
N LEU A 32 6.67 -6.29 -2.22
CA LEU A 32 5.69 -5.69 -1.32
C LEU A 32 4.52 -5.10 -2.12
N ALA A 33 4.82 -4.29 -3.15
CA ALA A 33 3.77 -3.64 -3.94
C ALA A 33 2.81 -4.64 -4.61
N LYS A 34 3.33 -5.76 -5.12
CA LYS A 34 2.51 -6.85 -5.67
C LYS A 34 1.68 -7.54 -4.59
N SER A 35 2.28 -7.82 -3.44
CA SER A 35 1.62 -8.53 -2.33
C SER A 35 0.50 -7.69 -1.73
N SER A 36 0.76 -6.40 -1.47
CA SER A 36 -0.23 -5.47 -0.93
C SER A 36 -1.37 -5.22 -1.90
N ASP A 37 -1.07 -5.01 -3.19
CA ASP A 37 -2.09 -4.83 -4.22
C ASP A 37 -3.03 -6.04 -4.34
N LEU A 38 -2.47 -7.25 -4.34
CA LEU A 38 -3.27 -8.47 -4.39
C LEU A 38 -4.12 -8.64 -3.12
N TYR A 39 -3.54 -8.40 -1.94
CA TYR A 39 -4.26 -8.45 -0.67
C TYR A 39 -5.47 -7.50 -0.68
N TYR A 40 -5.30 -6.23 -1.04
CA TYR A 40 -6.40 -5.26 -1.05
C TYR A 40 -7.49 -5.60 -2.08
N LYS A 41 -7.13 -6.18 -3.25
CA LYS A 41 -8.12 -6.74 -4.18
C LYS A 41 -8.93 -7.86 -3.56
N LEU A 42 -8.29 -8.78 -2.84
CA LEU A 42 -8.97 -9.90 -2.19
C LEU A 42 -9.91 -9.42 -1.08
N ILE A 43 -9.50 -8.42 -0.29
CA ILE A 43 -10.35 -7.77 0.73
C ILE A 43 -11.56 -7.10 0.07
N MET A 44 -11.34 -6.33 -1.00
CA MET A 44 -12.40 -5.67 -1.75
C MET A 44 -13.42 -6.67 -2.32
N TRP A 45 -12.94 -7.79 -2.87
CA TRP A 45 -13.79 -8.86 -3.42
C TRP A 45 -14.34 -9.83 -2.37
N LYS A 46 -14.09 -9.58 -1.08
CA LYS A 46 -14.50 -10.45 0.03
C LYS A 46 -13.97 -11.89 -0.07
N TYR A 47 -12.84 -12.08 -0.74
CA TYR A 47 -12.12 -13.37 -0.78
C TYR A 47 -11.25 -13.53 0.46
N TYR A 48 -11.87 -13.43 1.65
CA TYR A 48 -11.17 -13.38 2.94
C TYR A 48 -10.32 -14.61 3.22
N GLU A 49 -10.77 -15.81 2.83
CA GLU A 49 -9.99 -17.05 2.96
C GLU A 49 -8.66 -16.99 2.17
N LYS A 50 -8.65 -16.32 1.01
CA LYS A 50 -7.42 -16.12 0.23
C LYS A 50 -6.59 -14.97 0.79
N ALA A 51 -7.24 -13.88 1.21
CA ALA A 51 -6.57 -12.73 1.82
C ALA A 51 -5.83 -13.14 3.11
N SER A 52 -6.38 -14.10 3.86
CA SER A 52 -5.78 -14.58 5.10
C SER A 52 -4.40 -15.23 4.93
N GLN A 53 -4.00 -15.58 3.70
CA GLN A 53 -2.66 -16.10 3.40
C GLN A 53 -1.56 -15.02 3.47
N PHE A 54 -1.96 -13.74 3.40
CA PHE A 54 -1.07 -12.59 3.54
C PHE A 54 -1.05 -12.05 4.98
N VAL A 55 -1.92 -12.56 5.86
CA VAL A 55 -2.01 -12.07 7.23
C VAL A 55 -0.91 -12.71 8.06
N ASP A 56 -0.22 -11.89 8.85
CA ASP A 56 0.71 -12.37 9.85
C ASP A 56 -0.01 -13.36 10.79
N PRO A 57 0.49 -14.59 10.99
CA PRO A 57 -0.11 -15.55 11.93
C PRO A 57 -0.41 -14.97 13.32
N ASP A 58 0.40 -14.03 13.80
CA ASP A 58 0.22 -13.39 15.10
C ASP A 58 -0.97 -12.42 15.15
N LYS A 59 -1.49 -11.99 13.97
CA LYS A 59 -2.64 -11.08 13.82
C LYS A 59 -3.89 -11.76 13.26
N TYR A 60 -3.90 -13.09 13.18
CA TYR A 60 -4.99 -13.83 12.53
C TYR A 60 -6.33 -13.66 13.26
N LYS A 61 -6.31 -13.55 14.60
CA LYS A 61 -7.54 -13.38 15.40
C LYS A 61 -8.20 -12.03 15.16
N GLU A 62 -7.39 -10.99 15.06
CA GLU A 62 -7.78 -9.62 14.76
C GLU A 62 -8.37 -9.56 13.34
N PHE A 63 -7.75 -10.23 12.38
CA PHE A 63 -8.29 -10.38 11.04
C PHE A 63 -9.65 -11.11 11.02
N GLU A 64 -9.79 -12.22 11.75
CA GLU A 64 -11.07 -12.93 11.86
C GLU A 64 -12.17 -12.06 12.48
N ALA A 65 -11.85 -11.28 13.50
CA ALA A 65 -12.78 -10.34 14.13
C ALA A 65 -13.24 -9.27 13.12
N PHE A 66 -12.28 -8.68 12.37
CA PHE A 66 -12.58 -7.74 11.29
C PHE A 66 -13.52 -8.35 10.24
N VAL A 67 -13.23 -9.56 9.77
CA VAL A 67 -14.08 -10.27 8.80
C VAL A 67 -15.47 -10.51 9.38
N TYR A 68 -15.56 -11.01 10.61
CA TYR A 68 -16.83 -11.28 11.26
C TYR A 68 -17.70 -10.02 11.37
N ALA A 69 -17.09 -8.89 11.76
CA ALA A 69 -17.76 -7.61 11.95
C ALA A 69 -18.25 -6.99 10.63
N ASN A 70 -17.55 -7.21 9.51
CA ASN A 70 -17.77 -6.45 8.28
C ASN A 70 -18.29 -7.27 7.08
N GLN A 71 -18.19 -8.60 7.09
CA GLN A 71 -18.49 -9.43 5.90
C GLN A 71 -19.92 -9.24 5.34
N LYS A 72 -20.90 -8.90 6.18
CA LYS A 72 -22.31 -8.82 5.80
C LYS A 72 -22.71 -7.46 5.22
N ASP A 73 -22.16 -6.38 5.75
CA ASP A 73 -22.67 -5.01 5.55
C ASP A 73 -21.64 -4.05 4.94
N LEU A 74 -20.34 -4.35 5.03
CA LEU A 74 -19.30 -3.59 4.36
C LEU A 74 -19.18 -4.03 2.90
N ASN A 75 -19.20 -3.09 1.96
CA ASN A 75 -18.93 -3.32 0.54
C ASN A 75 -17.90 -2.30 0.05
N ILE A 76 -16.63 -2.72 0.00
CA ILE A 76 -15.54 -1.90 -0.53
C ILE A 76 -15.65 -1.89 -2.06
N THR A 77 -15.73 -0.70 -2.65
CA THR A 77 -15.89 -0.47 -4.09
C THR A 77 -14.59 -0.09 -4.78
N GLY A 78 -13.59 0.33 -4.01
CA GLY A 78 -12.25 0.66 -4.51
C GLY A 78 -11.24 0.81 -3.38
N TYR A 79 -9.97 0.76 -3.75
CA TYR A 79 -8.86 1.13 -2.89
C TYR A 79 -7.78 1.86 -3.71
N GLU A 80 -7.02 2.72 -3.06
CA GLU A 80 -5.85 3.39 -3.65
C GLU A 80 -4.73 3.44 -2.62
N ILE A 81 -3.57 2.86 -2.94
CA ILE A 81 -2.38 2.98 -2.11
C ILE A 81 -1.80 4.38 -2.31
N LYS A 82 -1.79 5.19 -1.25
CA LYS A 82 -1.34 6.58 -1.27
C LYS A 82 0.14 6.71 -0.96
N GLU A 83 0.64 5.87 -0.07
CA GLU A 83 2.00 5.97 0.45
C GLU A 83 2.49 4.60 0.94
N MET A 84 3.79 4.36 0.81
CA MET A 84 4.51 3.22 1.40
C MET A 84 5.77 3.76 2.07
N VAL A 85 5.85 3.65 3.39
CA VAL A 85 6.96 4.16 4.21
C VAL A 85 7.73 2.98 4.78
N TYR A 86 8.91 2.70 4.21
CA TYR A 86 9.79 1.65 4.72
C TYR A 86 10.45 2.11 6.01
N ILE A 87 10.19 1.38 7.10
CA ILE A 87 10.81 1.62 8.39
C ILE A 87 12.16 0.91 8.35
N THR A 88 13.23 1.70 8.37
CA THR A 88 14.60 1.18 8.53
C THR A 88 15.07 1.53 9.93
N GLU A 89 15.35 0.51 10.74
CA GLU A 89 16.15 0.69 11.95
C GLU A 89 17.57 1.00 11.49
N ASN A 90 17.90 2.29 11.36
CA ASN A 90 19.28 2.73 11.17
C ASN A 90 19.69 3.47 12.42
N GLU A 91 20.13 2.75 13.46
CA GLU A 91 20.93 3.39 14.49
C GLU A 91 22.29 3.83 13.88
N PRO A 92 22.68 5.10 14.03
CA PRO A 92 24.01 5.54 13.62
C PRO A 92 25.05 4.95 14.58
N GLY A 93 25.52 3.73 14.29
CA GLY A 93 26.52 3.04 15.11
C GLY A 93 26.55 1.51 14.97
N ALA A 94 25.54 0.89 14.35
CA ALA A 94 25.46 -0.57 14.25
C ALA A 94 26.65 -1.17 13.48
N SER A 95 27.26 -2.18 14.09
CA SER A 95 28.39 -2.94 13.56
C SER A 95 27.98 -3.71 12.29
N GLN A 96 28.94 -4.02 11.40
CA GLN A 96 28.66 -4.77 10.16
C GLN A 96 28.02 -6.15 10.41
N GLU A 97 28.24 -6.74 11.59
CA GLU A 97 27.63 -8.01 12.01
C GLU A 97 26.17 -7.87 12.47
N GLU A 98 25.79 -6.72 13.05
CA GLU A 98 24.38 -6.41 13.39
C GLU A 98 23.56 -6.19 12.11
N LYS A 99 24.15 -5.51 11.12
CA LYS A 99 23.53 -5.29 9.79
C LYS A 99 23.27 -6.58 8.99
N GLU A 100 23.95 -7.68 9.31
CA GLU A 100 23.70 -8.98 8.67
C GLU A 100 22.60 -9.78 9.36
N LYS A 101 22.33 -9.54 10.66
CA LYS A 101 21.19 -10.12 11.39
C LYS A 101 19.89 -9.32 11.22
N GLU A 102 19.99 -8.01 11.03
CA GLU A 102 18.84 -7.10 10.84
C GLU A 102 18.22 -7.19 9.44
N LYS A 103 18.85 -7.90 8.51
CA LYS A 103 18.29 -8.22 7.18
C LYS A 103 17.03 -9.09 7.24
N GLU A 104 16.64 -9.61 8.39
CA GLU A 104 15.59 -10.62 8.49
C GLU A 104 14.16 -10.08 8.56
N THR A 105 13.93 -8.79 8.83
CA THR A 105 12.56 -8.24 8.88
C THR A 105 12.50 -6.78 8.40
N GLY A 106 12.25 -6.56 7.11
CA GLY A 106 11.80 -5.26 6.63
C GLY A 106 10.41 -4.94 7.17
N GLU A 107 10.18 -3.70 7.60
CA GLU A 107 8.86 -3.21 7.98
C GLU A 107 8.46 -2.04 7.08
N CYS A 108 7.18 -1.95 6.76
CA CYS A 108 6.63 -0.89 5.90
C CYS A 108 5.22 -0.51 6.34
N GLU A 109 4.97 0.78 6.49
CA GLU A 109 3.63 1.32 6.70
C GLU A 109 3.02 1.69 5.34
N ILE A 110 1.85 1.13 5.04
CA ILE A 110 1.10 1.41 3.82
C ILE A 110 -0.13 2.22 4.17
N ARG A 111 -0.26 3.39 3.55
CA ARG A 111 -1.47 4.23 3.65
C ARG A 111 -2.37 3.93 2.49
N VAL A 112 -3.56 3.41 2.76
CA VAL A 112 -4.53 3.00 1.75
C VAL A 112 -5.85 3.75 1.95
N LEU A 113 -6.33 4.38 0.88
CA LEU A 113 -7.65 4.99 0.84
C LEU A 113 -8.64 3.95 0.34
N PHE A 114 -9.55 3.49 1.21
CA PHE A 114 -10.68 2.66 0.81
C PHE A 114 -11.89 3.52 0.47
N THR A 115 -12.63 3.12 -0.56
CA THR A 115 -13.95 3.65 -0.89
C THR A 115 -14.97 2.53 -0.72
N TYR A 116 -16.10 2.80 -0.05
CA TYR A 116 -17.02 1.75 0.37
C TYR A 116 -18.46 2.24 0.59
N TYR A 117 -19.39 1.29 0.61
CA TYR A 117 -20.72 1.41 1.21
C TYR A 117 -20.78 0.59 2.49
N LYS A 118 -21.50 1.08 3.52
CA LYS A 118 -21.79 0.31 4.72
C LYS A 118 -23.30 0.25 4.96
N TYR A 119 -23.89 -0.92 4.69
CA TYR A 119 -25.33 -1.09 4.75
C TYR A 119 -25.88 -0.85 6.17
N PRO A 120 -27.09 -0.29 6.31
CA PRO A 120 -28.04 0.06 5.24
C PRO A 120 -27.77 1.42 4.56
N SER A 121 -26.66 2.11 4.85
CA SER A 121 -26.34 3.38 4.18
C SER A 121 -26.05 3.16 2.69
N VAL A 122 -26.66 4.01 1.85
CA VAL A 122 -26.43 4.06 0.40
C VAL A 122 -25.45 5.17 0.00
N SER A 123 -24.93 5.92 0.97
CA SER A 123 -23.88 6.91 0.73
C SER A 123 -22.53 6.22 0.64
N GLU A 124 -21.80 6.51 -0.44
CA GLU A 124 -20.40 6.13 -0.57
C GLU A 124 -19.57 6.93 0.43
N LYS A 125 -18.67 6.24 1.11
CA LYS A 125 -17.74 6.79 2.10
C LYS A 125 -16.33 6.44 1.67
N SER A 126 -15.36 7.20 2.20
CA SER A 126 -13.97 6.84 2.10
C SER A 126 -13.30 6.89 3.46
N VAL A 127 -12.30 6.02 3.67
CA VAL A 127 -11.47 6.04 4.86
C VAL A 127 -10.02 5.79 4.49
N MET A 128 -9.11 6.54 5.12
CA MET A 128 -7.69 6.24 5.09
C MET A 128 -7.39 5.22 6.19
N ALA A 129 -6.84 4.08 5.83
CA ALA A 129 -6.26 3.12 6.76
C ALA A 129 -4.73 3.17 6.66
N GLU A 130 -4.09 2.86 7.78
CA GLU A 130 -2.65 2.71 7.92
C GLU A 130 -2.41 1.24 8.28
N ASP A 131 -1.75 0.54 7.36
CA ASP A 131 -1.48 -0.89 7.49
C ASP A 131 0.01 -1.15 7.64
N THR A 132 0.38 -1.88 8.68
CA THR A 132 1.75 -2.34 8.88
C THR A 132 1.99 -3.62 8.08
N TRP A 133 3.07 -3.65 7.32
CA TRP A 133 3.53 -4.81 6.57
C TRP A 133 4.93 -5.19 7.06
N ILE A 134 5.13 -6.47 7.32
CA ILE A 134 6.40 -7.02 7.78
C ILE A 134 6.89 -8.10 6.83
N GLN A 135 8.18 -8.12 6.58
CA GLN A 135 8.84 -9.14 5.79
C GLN A 135 9.22 -10.31 6.70
N LYS A 136 8.78 -11.53 6.38
CA LYS A 136 9.23 -12.77 7.03
C LYS A 136 9.82 -13.67 5.94
N GLY A 137 11.15 -13.74 5.87
CA GLY A 137 11.85 -14.38 4.76
C GLY A 137 11.63 -13.63 3.44
N ASN A 138 11.16 -14.33 2.40
CA ASN A 138 10.94 -13.74 1.07
C ASN A 138 9.52 -13.18 0.87
N PHE A 139 8.67 -13.23 1.90
CA PHE A 139 7.26 -12.87 1.79
C PHE A 139 6.92 -11.71 2.73
N TRP A 140 6.00 -10.88 2.26
CA TRP A 140 5.44 -9.77 3.01
C TRP A 140 4.08 -10.17 3.59
N TYR A 141 3.87 -9.83 4.85
CA TYR A 141 2.66 -10.13 5.59
C TYR A 141 2.08 -8.83 6.16
N ILE A 142 0.77 -8.65 6.07
CA ILE A 142 0.08 -7.58 6.77
C ILE A 142 0.00 -7.94 8.25
N SER A 143 0.52 -7.07 9.11
CA SER A 143 0.55 -7.19 10.57
C SER A 143 -0.14 -5.99 11.25
N SER A 144 -1.23 -5.50 10.64
CA SER A 144 -2.10 -4.47 11.21
C SER A 144 -2.95 -5.02 12.37
N ASP A 145 -3.51 -4.12 13.18
CA ASP A 145 -4.47 -4.47 14.24
C ASP A 145 -5.91 -4.68 13.75
N PHE A 146 -6.18 -4.43 12.46
CA PHE A 146 -7.49 -4.61 11.82
C PHE A 146 -8.67 -3.96 12.57
N ASP A 147 -8.43 -2.79 13.18
CA ASP A 147 -9.36 -2.15 14.12
C ASP A 147 -10.80 -2.08 13.56
N GLU A 148 -11.75 -2.58 14.35
CA GLU A 148 -13.17 -2.69 13.98
C GLU A 148 -13.78 -1.31 13.61
N GLY A 149 -13.12 -0.23 14.04
CA GLY A 149 -13.52 1.16 13.85
C GLY A 149 -13.13 1.84 12.54
N SER A 150 -12.36 1.21 11.64
CA SER A 150 -11.90 1.88 10.41
C SER A 150 -13.04 2.15 9.43
N PHE A 151 -14.11 1.36 9.43
CA PHE A 151 -15.24 1.52 8.50
C PHE A 151 -16.53 1.86 9.27
N LYS A 152 -16.84 3.16 9.42
CA LYS A 152 -18.02 3.69 10.13
C LYS A 152 -19.03 4.32 9.19
#